data_AF-A0A7K4BYT8-F1
#
_entry.id   AF-A0A7K4BYT8-F1
#
_cell.length_a   1.000
_cell.length_b   1.000
_cell.length_c   1.000
_cell.angle_alpha   90.00
_cell.angle_beta   90.00
_cell.angle_gamma   90.00
#
_symmetry.space_group_name_H-M   'P 1'
#
loop_
_entity.id
_entity.type
_entity.pdbx_description
1 polymer ?
#
loop_
_entity_poly.entity_id
_entity_poly.type
_entity_poly.pdbx_seq_one_letter_code
_entity_poly.pdbx_strand_id
1 'polypeptide(L)'
;MINPDEISYLPSSPGCYLFLDKNGVVIYVGKAKNLKKRVSSYFQKKDHDPKTTILITKIKKIDFIVVKNEVEALLLENNLIKKYYPHFNLDLKDSRRYAYIRLVEGDIPYFEVARVREKKGNYYGPFVSGGVRKIIMNIISRNLKVLTQKPSPKIKKLVNKNEYSKKEYNEKVEQVKKILKGKVDNLISELEKNMKIHSDKNNFEYAITLRNQIEALKTLKEKQKMELARNIDAHIINYEISNGEYHLLLFNLRNGVVEEKQEFVFPATEDGLEEFLVRFYDESNIPNEIILPIKISKSMEEYLSKKANKKIKLIVPKGGEKKELLDFVSKNIAATFFAGSERIIELQKILNLKSVPHNIECFDISHFSGSNTVGSMVSFENGFPNKKNYRKFKIKTETNNDDLIAMKEVVKRRYSGSLTKTMKMPDLIVIDGGLAQLKVTNEVLKELKLSIPIISIAEQFEKIYTATKKEPLLLDKKNKGLQLLQLIRDEAHRFANAYREVLKRKEMFEK
;
A
#
# COMPACT_ATOMS: atom_id res chain seq x y z
N MET A 1 8.43 10.29 16.25
CA MET A 1 8.34 10.43 14.78
C MET A 1 7.92 9.08 14.21
N ILE A 2 7.39 9.03 12.98
CA ILE A 2 7.23 7.76 12.27
C ILE A 2 8.60 7.09 12.14
N ASN A 3 8.61 5.78 12.33
CA ASN A 3 9.83 5.00 12.18
C ASN A 3 10.22 4.94 10.69
N PRO A 4 11.44 5.35 10.29
CA PRO A 4 11.94 5.13 8.92
C PRO A 4 11.74 3.70 8.41
N ASP A 5 11.76 2.72 9.31
CA ASP A 5 11.61 1.31 8.97
C ASP A 5 10.20 0.97 8.45
N GLU A 6 9.14 1.63 8.94
CA GLU A 6 7.76 1.46 8.45
C GLU A 6 7.65 1.84 6.96
N ILE A 7 8.47 2.80 6.50
CA ILE A 7 8.53 3.23 5.11
C ILE A 7 9.22 2.16 4.25
N SER A 8 10.16 1.41 4.82
CA SER A 8 10.93 0.40 4.10
C SER A 8 10.05 -0.74 3.55
N TYR A 9 8.93 -1.02 4.23
CA TYR A 9 7.97 -2.07 3.90
C TYR A 9 6.88 -1.64 2.93
N LEU A 10 6.78 -0.35 2.61
CA LEU A 10 5.80 0.11 1.64
C LEU A 10 6.06 -0.52 0.27
N PRO A 11 5.00 -0.87 -0.48
CA PRO A 11 5.14 -1.48 -1.78
C PRO A 11 5.70 -0.48 -2.81
N SER A 12 6.38 -1.00 -3.83
CA SER A 12 6.83 -0.20 -4.99
C SER A 12 5.76 -0.05 -6.08
N SER A 13 4.52 -0.45 -5.78
CA SER A 13 3.38 -0.42 -6.70
C SER A 13 2.65 0.94 -6.69
N PRO A 14 1.82 1.21 -7.72
CA PRO A 14 0.89 2.32 -7.71
C PRO A 14 -0.18 2.17 -6.61
N GLY A 15 -0.61 3.29 -6.03
CA GLY A 15 -1.55 3.25 -4.91
C GLY A 15 -1.88 4.60 -4.31
N CYS A 16 -2.74 4.58 -3.29
CA CYS A 16 -2.96 5.69 -2.37
C CYS A 16 -2.22 5.44 -1.05
N TYR A 17 -1.67 6.48 -0.45
CA TYR A 17 -1.17 6.49 0.92
C TYR A 17 -2.01 7.46 1.76
N LEU A 18 -2.22 7.09 3.01
CA LEU A 18 -2.95 7.85 4.00
C LEU A 18 -2.01 8.11 5.18
N PHE A 19 -2.00 9.35 5.64
CA PHE A 19 -1.29 9.76 6.84
C PHE A 19 -2.30 9.96 7.96
N LEU A 20 -2.06 9.29 9.07
CA LEU A 20 -2.94 9.31 10.23
C LEU A 20 -2.22 9.95 11.42
N ASP A 21 -2.98 10.66 12.25
CA ASP A 21 -2.48 11.24 13.50
C ASP A 21 -2.48 10.24 14.66
N LYS A 22 -2.19 10.73 15.88
CA LYS A 22 -2.14 9.91 17.10
C LYS A 22 -3.48 9.28 17.50
N ASN A 23 -4.59 9.83 17.01
CA ASN A 23 -5.94 9.35 17.30
C ASN A 23 -6.46 8.44 16.18
N GLY A 24 -5.64 8.15 15.16
CA GLY A 24 -6.07 7.37 13.99
C GLY A 24 -6.89 8.19 12.99
N VAL A 25 -6.94 9.52 13.10
CA VAL A 25 -7.66 10.36 12.14
C VAL A 25 -6.82 10.55 10.89
N VAL A 26 -7.41 10.33 9.71
CA VAL A 26 -6.76 10.58 8.42
C VAL A 26 -6.59 12.09 8.22
N ILE A 27 -5.35 12.56 8.28
CA ILE A 27 -4.99 13.98 8.15
C ILE A 27 -4.52 14.36 6.75
N TYR A 28 -4.08 13.39 5.95
CA TYR A 28 -3.71 13.58 4.56
C TYR A 28 -3.89 12.31 3.73
N VAL A 29 -4.29 12.46 2.46
CA VAL A 29 -4.36 11.39 1.46
C VAL A 29 -3.58 11.81 0.22
N GLY A 30 -2.80 10.91 -0.37
CA GLY A 30 -2.13 11.17 -1.64
C GLY A 30 -2.00 9.94 -2.54
N LYS A 31 -1.89 10.16 -3.84
CA LYS A 31 -1.58 9.11 -4.83
C LYS A 31 -0.09 8.99 -5.12
N ALA A 32 0.34 7.81 -5.55
CA ALA A 32 1.70 7.55 -5.99
C ALA A 32 1.75 6.54 -7.14
N LYS A 33 2.69 6.73 -8.08
CA LYS A 33 3.12 5.67 -9.02
C LYS A 33 3.93 4.58 -8.33
N ASN A 34 4.64 4.96 -7.27
CA ASN A 34 5.44 4.09 -6.43
C ASN A 34 5.27 4.57 -4.98
N LEU A 35 4.51 3.82 -4.18
CA LEU A 35 4.17 4.21 -2.80
C LEU A 35 5.41 4.42 -1.95
N LYS A 36 6.35 3.46 -1.96
CA LYS A 36 7.62 3.55 -1.22
C LYS A 36 8.38 4.84 -1.52
N LYS A 37 8.75 5.07 -2.78
CA LYS A 37 9.51 6.26 -3.20
C LYS A 37 8.78 7.56 -2.84
N ARG A 38 7.46 7.60 -3.02
CA ARG A 38 6.66 8.80 -2.75
C ARG A 38 6.61 9.11 -1.27
N VAL A 39 6.34 8.12 -0.41
CA VAL A 39 6.28 8.32 1.03
C VAL A 39 7.67 8.62 1.60
N SER A 40 8.72 7.91 1.18
CA SER A 40 10.11 8.21 1.58
C SER A 40 10.51 9.66 1.32
N SER A 41 10.01 10.27 0.24
CA SER A 41 10.36 11.65 -0.13
C SER A 41 9.89 12.72 0.87
N TYR A 42 8.90 12.42 1.73
CA TYR A 42 8.47 13.31 2.82
C TYR A 42 9.43 13.30 4.02
N PHE A 43 10.25 12.27 4.17
CA PHE A 43 11.11 12.12 5.35
C PHE A 43 12.60 12.27 5.04
N GLN A 44 12.98 12.18 3.76
CA GLN A 44 14.36 12.33 3.31
C GLN A 44 14.74 13.78 2.97
N LYS A 45 13.77 14.60 2.57
CA LYS A 45 14.03 16.01 2.23
C LYS A 45 14.12 16.84 3.51
N LYS A 46 15.08 17.77 3.54
CA LYS A 46 15.24 18.73 4.65
C LYS A 46 14.48 20.03 4.39
N ASP A 47 14.37 20.45 3.14
CA ASP A 47 13.66 21.67 2.74
C ASP A 47 12.24 21.35 2.28
N HIS A 48 11.31 21.39 3.22
CA HIS A 48 9.88 21.28 2.98
C HIS A 48 9.20 22.64 3.08
N ASP A 49 8.11 22.84 2.33
CA ASP A 49 7.24 23.98 2.54
C ASP A 49 6.61 23.92 3.96
N PRO A 50 6.23 25.07 4.56
CA PRO A 50 5.75 25.10 5.94
C PRO A 50 4.59 24.14 6.24
N LYS A 51 3.67 23.97 5.29
CA LYS A 51 2.53 23.06 5.43
C LYS A 51 2.99 21.61 5.49
N THR A 52 3.91 21.20 4.61
CA THR A 52 4.48 19.85 4.61
C THR A 52 5.29 19.59 5.88
N THR A 53 6.07 20.57 6.36
CA THR A 53 6.80 20.45 7.64
C THR A 53 5.85 20.17 8.80
N ILE A 54 4.75 20.93 8.91
CA ILE A 54 3.73 20.70 9.96
C ILE A 54 3.07 19.33 9.77
N LEU A 55 2.72 18.94 8.54
CA LEU A 55 2.12 17.63 8.25
C LEU A 55 2.99 16.51 8.81
N ILE A 56 4.29 16.50 8.50
CA ILE A 56 5.26 15.46 8.91
C ILE A 56 5.28 15.32 10.44
N THR A 57 5.24 16.42 11.19
CA THR A 57 5.26 16.37 12.67
C THR A 57 4.02 15.68 13.27
N LYS A 58 2.89 15.74 12.55
CA LYS A 58 1.61 15.17 12.99
C LYS A 58 1.42 13.71 12.62
N ILE A 59 2.17 13.19 11.65
CA ILE A 59 2.02 11.80 11.20
C ILE A 59 2.45 10.84 12.31
N LYS A 60 1.59 9.88 12.65
CA LYS A 60 1.86 8.79 13.60
C LYS A 60 1.71 7.41 12.99
N LYS A 61 0.87 7.25 11.97
CA LYS A 61 0.70 6.00 11.22
C LYS A 61 0.60 6.30 9.73
N ILE A 62 1.16 5.41 8.91
CA ILE A 62 0.97 5.38 7.46
C ILE A 62 0.09 4.18 7.14
N ASP A 63 -0.92 4.40 6.30
CA ASP A 63 -1.70 3.34 5.67
C ASP A 63 -1.62 3.51 4.15
N PHE A 64 -1.95 2.45 3.40
CA PHE A 64 -1.92 2.47 1.95
C PHE A 64 -2.89 1.45 1.34
N ILE A 65 -3.24 1.72 0.08
CA ILE A 65 -4.03 0.82 -0.77
C ILE A 65 -3.31 0.71 -2.11
N VAL A 66 -2.93 -0.51 -2.48
CA VAL A 66 -2.30 -0.84 -3.76
C VAL A 66 -3.36 -1.02 -4.82
N VAL A 67 -3.17 -0.38 -5.97
CA VAL A 67 -4.07 -0.50 -7.13
C VAL A 67 -3.31 -1.03 -8.36
N LYS A 68 -3.99 -1.23 -9.49
CA LYS A 68 -3.36 -1.74 -10.72
C LYS A 68 -2.51 -0.67 -11.40
N ASN A 69 -3.01 0.56 -11.51
CA ASN A 69 -2.38 1.63 -12.29
C ASN A 69 -2.58 3.04 -11.68
N GLU A 70 -1.97 4.06 -12.28
CA GLU A 70 -2.07 5.44 -11.78
C GLU A 70 -3.50 6.02 -11.88
N VAL A 71 -4.29 5.56 -12.84
CA VAL A 71 -5.67 6.02 -13.06
C VAL A 71 -6.54 5.59 -11.90
N GLU A 72 -6.46 4.31 -11.49
CA GLU A 72 -7.13 3.80 -10.29
C GLU A 72 -6.69 4.53 -9.03
N ALA A 73 -5.39 4.78 -8.87
CA ALA A 73 -4.86 5.48 -7.70
C ALA A 73 -5.46 6.89 -7.58
N LEU A 74 -5.70 7.56 -8.71
CA LEU A 74 -6.24 8.91 -8.76
C LEU A 74 -7.75 8.94 -8.49
N LEU A 75 -8.50 7.94 -8.96
CA LEU A 75 -9.91 7.79 -8.61
C LEU A 75 -10.06 7.49 -7.13
N LEU A 76 -9.27 6.55 -6.61
CA LEU A 76 -9.26 6.19 -5.20
C LEU A 76 -8.91 7.38 -4.31
N GLU A 77 -7.85 8.13 -4.62
CA GLU A 77 -7.42 9.32 -3.88
C GLU A 77 -8.57 10.33 -3.72
N ASN A 78 -9.28 10.63 -4.81
CA ASN A 78 -10.41 11.55 -4.79
C ASN A 78 -11.50 11.08 -3.83
N ASN A 79 -11.83 9.79 -3.88
CA ASN A 79 -12.89 9.23 -3.05
C ASN A 79 -12.50 9.18 -1.57
N LEU A 80 -11.27 8.82 -1.26
CA LEU A 80 -10.74 8.86 0.10
C LEU A 80 -10.68 10.31 0.65
N ILE A 81 -10.31 11.30 -0.18
CA ILE A 81 -10.35 12.72 0.22
C ILE A 81 -11.77 13.18 0.52
N LYS A 82 -12.77 12.76 -0.28
CA LYS A 82 -14.17 13.09 -0.02
C LYS A 82 -14.69 12.43 1.25
N LYS A 83 -14.31 11.17 1.49
CA LYS A 83 -14.73 10.42 2.69
C LYS A 83 -14.13 11.01 3.96
N TYR A 84 -12.81 11.17 4.01
CA TYR A 84 -12.11 11.57 5.23
C TYR A 84 -12.03 13.09 5.43
N TYR A 85 -12.28 13.87 4.37
CA TYR A 85 -12.12 15.33 4.36
C TYR A 85 -10.82 15.84 5.02
N PRO A 86 -9.66 15.22 4.74
CA PRO A 86 -8.43 15.43 5.52
C PRO A 86 -8.00 16.89 5.55
N HIS A 87 -7.64 17.39 6.73
CA HIS A 87 -7.34 18.81 6.95
C HIS A 87 -6.18 19.32 6.09
N PHE A 88 -5.17 18.51 5.75
CA PHE A 88 -4.02 18.96 4.96
C PHE A 88 -4.24 18.86 3.43
N ASN A 89 -5.36 18.33 2.96
CA ASN A 89 -5.71 18.30 1.53
C ASN A 89 -6.46 19.57 1.06
N LEU A 90 -6.28 20.72 1.72
CA LEU A 90 -7.03 21.98 1.48
C LEU A 90 -7.22 22.33 0.00
N ASP A 91 -6.16 22.24 -0.81
CA ASP A 91 -6.21 22.59 -2.23
C ASP A 91 -7.00 21.56 -3.09
N LEU A 92 -7.21 20.34 -2.59
CA LEU A 92 -7.89 19.21 -3.24
C LEU A 92 -9.39 19.14 -2.89
N LYS A 93 -9.86 19.99 -1.98
CA LYS A 93 -11.27 20.06 -1.55
C LYS A 93 -12.16 20.84 -2.52
N ASP A 94 -11.55 21.57 -3.46
CA ASP A 94 -12.25 22.39 -4.46
C ASP A 94 -12.57 21.57 -5.72
N SER A 95 -13.84 21.57 -6.15
CA SER A 95 -14.35 20.85 -7.32
C SER A 95 -13.72 21.30 -8.64
N ARG A 96 -12.94 22.39 -8.64
CA ARG A 96 -12.32 23.05 -9.80
C ARG A 96 -11.10 22.33 -10.40
N ARG A 97 -10.63 21.23 -9.82
CA ARG A 97 -9.48 20.45 -10.37
C ARG A 97 -9.82 19.56 -11.55
N TYR A 98 -11.09 19.20 -11.70
CA TYR A 98 -11.51 18.25 -12.71
C TYR A 98 -11.97 18.98 -13.97
N ALA A 99 -11.35 18.61 -15.09
CA ALA A 99 -11.77 19.09 -16.39
C ALA A 99 -12.70 18.07 -17.03
N TYR A 100 -13.81 18.53 -17.56
CA TYR A 100 -14.73 17.77 -18.38
C TYR A 100 -14.53 18.17 -19.83
N ILE A 101 -14.83 17.27 -20.74
CA ILE A 101 -15.09 17.60 -22.13
C ILE A 101 -16.60 17.82 -22.22
N ARG A 102 -17.03 19.04 -22.52
CA ARG A 102 -18.44 19.40 -22.69
C ARG A 102 -18.76 19.44 -24.18
N LEU A 103 -19.86 18.82 -24.58
CA LEU A 103 -20.46 19.08 -25.88
C LEU A 103 -21.35 20.31 -25.78
N VAL A 104 -21.07 21.30 -26.62
CA VAL A 104 -21.92 22.47 -26.83
C VAL A 104 -22.74 22.22 -28.08
N GLU A 105 -24.06 22.15 -27.91
CA GLU A 105 -25.02 21.94 -29.00
C GLU A 105 -25.31 23.26 -29.74
N GLY A 106 -25.76 23.15 -30.99
CA GLY A 106 -26.05 24.27 -31.88
C GLY A 106 -25.97 23.85 -33.34
N ASP A 107 -26.01 24.81 -34.27
CA ASP A 107 -25.94 24.52 -35.72
C ASP A 107 -24.68 23.77 -36.14
N ILE A 108 -23.57 24.05 -35.47
CA ILE A 108 -22.29 23.38 -35.64
C ILE A 108 -21.81 22.98 -34.23
N PRO A 109 -22.14 21.77 -33.77
CA PRO A 109 -21.75 21.30 -32.44
C PRO A 109 -20.23 21.24 -32.29
N TYR A 110 -19.72 21.53 -31.09
CA TYR A 110 -18.29 21.44 -30.80
C TYR A 110 -18.05 20.97 -29.37
N PHE A 111 -16.87 20.42 -29.12
CA PHE A 111 -16.46 19.99 -27.79
C PHE A 111 -15.51 21.00 -27.17
N GLU A 112 -15.58 21.23 -25.87
CA GLU A 112 -14.65 22.15 -25.18
C GLU A 112 -14.29 21.62 -23.79
N VAL A 113 -13.26 22.22 -23.19
CA VAL A 113 -12.86 21.88 -21.82
C VAL A 113 -13.66 22.72 -20.83
N ALA A 114 -14.52 22.08 -20.04
CA ALA A 114 -15.27 22.72 -18.96
C ALA A 114 -14.65 22.36 -17.60
N ARG A 115 -14.51 23.34 -16.69
CA ARG A 115 -14.02 23.11 -15.31
C ARG A 115 -15.14 23.10 -14.26
N VAL A 116 -16.35 23.43 -14.68
CA VAL A 116 -17.57 23.40 -13.87
C VAL A 116 -18.57 22.52 -14.61
N ARG A 117 -19.22 21.61 -13.88
CA ARG A 117 -20.29 20.77 -14.40
C ARG A 117 -21.63 21.34 -13.93
N GLU A 118 -22.42 21.82 -14.88
CA GLU A 118 -23.79 22.28 -14.62
C GLU A 118 -24.76 21.09 -14.49
N LYS A 119 -25.92 21.30 -13.84
CA LYS A 119 -26.97 20.27 -13.70
C LYS A 119 -27.52 19.79 -15.05
N LYS A 120 -27.50 20.64 -16.08
CA LYS A 120 -27.94 20.32 -17.44
C LYS A 120 -26.74 20.41 -18.40
N GLY A 121 -26.64 19.48 -19.35
CA GLY A 121 -25.63 19.49 -20.40
C GLY A 121 -24.88 18.16 -20.58
N ASN A 122 -24.21 18.02 -21.72
CA ASN A 122 -23.49 16.82 -22.12
C ASN A 122 -22.01 16.90 -21.70
N TYR A 123 -21.70 16.44 -20.49
CA TYR A 123 -20.35 16.45 -19.91
C TYR A 123 -19.76 15.04 -19.89
N TYR A 124 -18.57 14.89 -20.46
CA TYR A 124 -17.78 13.67 -20.48
C TYR A 124 -16.54 13.89 -19.61
N GLY A 125 -16.30 13.01 -18.65
CA GLY A 125 -15.28 13.24 -17.65
C GLY A 125 -15.78 12.87 -16.25
N PRO A 126 -15.03 13.20 -15.19
CA PRO A 126 -13.85 14.07 -15.17
C PRO A 126 -12.60 13.45 -15.85
N PHE A 127 -11.80 14.29 -16.50
CA PHE A 127 -10.46 13.99 -17.01
C PHE A 127 -9.42 14.48 -16.01
N VAL A 128 -8.67 13.52 -15.48
CA VAL A 128 -7.77 13.72 -14.35
C VAL A 128 -6.32 14.00 -14.77
N SER A 129 -5.90 13.48 -15.93
CA SER A 129 -4.64 13.86 -16.58
C SER A 129 -4.90 14.91 -17.65
N GLY A 130 -4.27 16.08 -17.51
CA GLY A 130 -4.27 17.11 -18.55
C GLY A 130 -3.65 16.62 -19.86
N GLY A 131 -2.65 15.72 -19.77
CA GLY A 131 -2.03 15.07 -20.92
C GLY A 131 -3.01 14.15 -21.66
N VAL A 132 -3.68 13.24 -20.94
CA VAL A 132 -4.71 12.36 -21.53
C VAL A 132 -5.83 13.18 -22.16
N ARG A 133 -6.33 14.20 -21.46
CA ARG A 133 -7.34 15.12 -22.01
C ARG A 133 -6.87 15.78 -23.30
N LYS A 134 -5.64 16.29 -23.33
CA LYS A 134 -5.05 16.91 -24.53
C LYS A 134 -4.95 15.94 -25.69
N ILE A 135 -4.54 14.69 -25.43
CA ILE A 135 -4.48 13.62 -26.44
C ILE A 135 -5.88 13.31 -26.97
N ILE A 136 -6.88 13.15 -26.09
CA ILE A 136 -8.28 12.92 -26.50
C ILE A 136 -8.81 14.09 -27.34
N MET A 137 -8.59 15.34 -26.91
CA MET A 137 -8.97 16.51 -27.70
C MET A 137 -8.26 16.56 -29.05
N ASN A 138 -6.99 16.15 -29.13
CA ASN A 138 -6.28 16.03 -30.40
C ASN A 138 -6.86 14.93 -31.30
N ILE A 139 -7.30 13.79 -30.75
CA ILE A 139 -7.99 12.74 -31.52
C ILE A 139 -9.30 13.30 -32.11
N ILE A 140 -10.07 14.02 -31.30
CA ILE A 140 -11.32 14.67 -31.73
C ILE A 140 -11.05 15.65 -32.88
N SER A 141 -10.04 16.52 -32.76
CA SER A 141 -9.78 17.54 -33.76
C SER A 141 -9.03 17.05 -35.00
N ARG A 142 -8.04 16.14 -34.85
CA ARG A 142 -7.14 15.74 -35.95
C ARG A 142 -7.60 14.48 -36.66
N ASN A 143 -8.01 13.46 -35.91
CA ASN A 143 -8.42 12.18 -36.50
C ASN A 143 -9.88 12.26 -36.96
N LEU A 144 -10.76 12.80 -36.11
CA LEU A 144 -12.20 12.86 -36.39
C LEU A 144 -12.64 14.18 -37.04
N LYS A 145 -11.75 15.17 -37.15
CA LYS A 145 -12.02 16.49 -37.75
C LYS A 145 -13.26 17.19 -37.14
N VAL A 146 -13.50 16.99 -35.84
CA VAL A 146 -14.58 17.65 -35.08
C VAL A 146 -14.02 18.84 -34.31
N LEU A 147 -14.79 19.94 -34.26
CA LEU A 147 -14.34 21.17 -33.60
C LEU A 147 -14.19 20.99 -32.09
N THR A 148 -13.07 21.50 -31.56
CA THR A 148 -12.71 21.47 -30.14
C THR A 148 -12.73 22.85 -29.47
N GLN A 149 -13.31 23.82 -30.15
CA GLN A 149 -13.49 25.20 -29.71
C GLN A 149 -14.65 25.84 -30.47
N LYS A 150 -15.14 26.99 -29.96
CA LYS A 150 -16.22 27.73 -30.58
C LYS A 150 -15.88 28.08 -32.04
N PRO A 151 -16.75 27.76 -33.02
CA PRO A 151 -16.51 28.06 -34.42
C PRO A 151 -16.46 29.57 -34.67
N SER A 152 -15.40 30.02 -35.35
CA SER A 152 -15.29 31.41 -35.81
C SER A 152 -16.27 31.70 -36.96
N PRO A 153 -16.62 32.97 -37.24
CA PRO A 153 -17.49 33.33 -38.37
C PRO A 153 -17.00 32.81 -39.73
N LYS A 154 -15.68 32.73 -39.93
CA LYS A 154 -15.06 32.16 -41.14
C LYS A 154 -15.32 30.65 -41.26
N ILE A 155 -15.17 29.91 -40.16
CA ILE A 155 -15.45 28.46 -40.12
C ILE A 155 -16.94 28.20 -40.36
N LYS A 156 -17.84 29.01 -39.77
CA LYS A 156 -19.28 28.91 -40.04
C LYS A 156 -19.59 29.09 -41.54
N LYS A 157 -18.96 30.08 -42.20
CA LYS A 157 -19.12 30.29 -43.64
C LYS A 157 -18.55 29.15 -44.49
N LEU A 158 -17.43 28.55 -44.10
CA LEU A 158 -16.79 27.43 -44.81
C LEU A 158 -17.62 26.14 -44.71
N VAL A 159 -18.06 25.77 -43.50
CA VAL A 159 -18.93 24.61 -43.27
C VAL A 159 -20.26 24.78 -44.01
N ASN A 160 -20.77 26.02 -44.13
CA ASN A 160 -22.00 26.29 -44.86
C ASN A 160 -21.82 26.40 -46.38
N LYS A 161 -20.60 26.57 -46.91
CA LYS A 161 -20.36 26.80 -48.35
C LYS A 161 -19.81 25.59 -49.11
N ASN A 162 -18.91 24.78 -48.55
CA ASN A 162 -18.25 23.69 -49.30
C ASN A 162 -18.05 22.40 -48.47
N GLU A 163 -18.46 21.25 -49.03
CA GLU A 163 -17.91 19.88 -48.86
C GLU A 163 -17.82 19.22 -47.47
N TYR A 164 -18.68 19.57 -46.53
CA TYR A 164 -19.07 18.63 -45.47
C TYR A 164 -20.57 18.74 -45.31
N SER A 165 -21.31 17.71 -45.71
CA SER A 165 -22.74 17.72 -45.44
C SER A 165 -22.93 17.84 -43.92
N LYS A 166 -23.82 18.72 -43.46
CA LYS A 166 -24.15 18.87 -42.03
C LYS A 166 -24.43 17.50 -41.38
N LYS A 167 -24.93 16.55 -42.19
CA LYS A 167 -25.09 15.14 -41.86
C LYS A 167 -23.77 14.42 -41.51
N GLU A 168 -22.76 14.43 -42.38
CA GLU A 168 -21.46 13.79 -42.12
C GLU A 168 -20.75 14.37 -40.90
N TYR A 169 -20.84 15.69 -40.69
CA TYR A 169 -20.27 16.30 -39.49
C TYR A 169 -20.96 15.79 -38.22
N ASN A 170 -22.29 15.71 -38.23
CA ASN A 170 -23.06 15.19 -37.10
C ASN A 170 -22.79 13.71 -36.85
N GLU A 171 -22.56 12.90 -37.88
CA GLU A 171 -22.16 11.49 -37.73
C GLU A 171 -20.81 11.37 -36.98
N LYS A 172 -19.84 12.24 -37.30
CA LYS A 172 -18.57 12.32 -36.58
C LYS A 172 -18.74 12.81 -35.14
N VAL A 173 -19.63 13.76 -34.89
CA VAL A 173 -19.98 14.19 -33.53
C VAL A 173 -20.55 13.02 -32.72
N GLU A 174 -21.44 12.22 -33.31
CA GLU A 174 -21.96 10.99 -32.67
C GLU A 174 -20.87 9.95 -32.42
N GLN A 175 -19.90 9.81 -33.34
CA GLN A 175 -18.74 8.96 -33.13
C GLN A 175 -17.89 9.45 -31.94
N VAL A 176 -17.68 10.76 -31.80
CA VAL A 176 -17.00 11.34 -30.63
C VAL A 176 -17.77 11.05 -29.34
N LYS A 177 -19.10 11.18 -29.34
CA LYS A 177 -19.93 10.82 -28.17
C LYS A 177 -19.74 9.35 -27.78
N LYS A 178 -19.71 8.43 -28.75
CA LYS A 178 -19.46 6.99 -28.51
C LYS A 178 -18.07 6.76 -27.92
N ILE A 179 -17.04 7.40 -28.48
CA ILE A 179 -15.66 7.34 -27.98
C ILE A 179 -15.59 7.83 -26.54
N LEU A 180 -16.14 9.00 -26.24
CA LEU A 180 -16.15 9.58 -24.88
C LEU A 180 -16.99 8.76 -23.88
N LYS A 181 -17.87 7.88 -24.36
CA LYS A 181 -18.61 6.86 -23.60
C LYS A 181 -17.88 5.50 -23.54
N GLY A 182 -16.60 5.43 -23.93
CA GLY A 182 -15.79 4.22 -23.79
C GLY A 182 -15.89 3.21 -24.93
N LYS A 183 -16.66 3.50 -25.98
CA LYS A 183 -16.73 2.65 -27.18
C LYS A 183 -15.56 2.96 -28.11
N VAL A 184 -14.38 2.47 -27.75
CA VAL A 184 -13.09 2.81 -28.40
C VAL A 184 -12.41 1.64 -29.12
N ASP A 185 -12.96 0.43 -29.05
CA ASP A 185 -12.28 -0.80 -29.49
C ASP A 185 -11.86 -0.76 -30.96
N ASN A 186 -12.78 -0.40 -31.86
CA ASN A 186 -12.47 -0.29 -33.29
C ASN A 186 -11.36 0.73 -33.57
N LEU A 187 -11.38 1.86 -32.85
CA LEU A 187 -10.37 2.91 -33.01
C LEU A 187 -9.01 2.45 -32.46
N ILE A 188 -8.98 1.72 -31.35
CA ILE A 188 -7.75 1.15 -30.81
C ILE A 188 -7.14 0.16 -31.82
N SER A 189 -7.93 -0.76 -32.36
CA SER A 189 -7.45 -1.73 -33.35
C SER A 189 -6.89 -1.07 -34.61
N GLU A 190 -7.53 0.00 -35.09
CA GLU A 190 -7.04 0.78 -36.23
C GLU A 190 -5.71 1.47 -35.92
N LEU A 191 -5.61 2.14 -34.76
CA LEU A 191 -4.38 2.80 -34.33
C LEU A 191 -3.24 1.81 -34.09
N GLU A 192 -3.52 0.62 -33.56
CA GLU A 192 -2.52 -0.44 -33.35
C GLU A 192 -1.96 -0.95 -34.68
N LYS A 193 -2.83 -1.13 -35.70
CA LYS A 193 -2.40 -1.49 -37.06
C LYS A 193 -1.50 -0.40 -37.67
N ASN A 194 -1.92 0.86 -37.58
CA ASN A 194 -1.14 1.99 -38.09
C ASN A 194 0.20 2.13 -37.35
N MET A 195 0.21 1.95 -36.03
CA MET A 195 1.41 2.01 -35.21
C MET A 195 2.42 0.96 -35.67
N LYS A 196 1.97 -0.27 -35.92
CA LYS A 196 2.82 -1.35 -36.44
C LYS A 196 3.42 -0.99 -37.81
N ILE A 197 2.59 -0.53 -38.75
CA ILE A 197 3.05 -0.11 -40.08
C ILE A 197 4.13 0.97 -40.00
N HIS A 198 3.96 1.97 -39.13
CA HIS A 198 4.94 3.04 -38.96
C HIS A 198 6.21 2.58 -38.23
N SER A 199 6.08 1.64 -37.28
CA SER A 199 7.23 1.00 -36.63
C SER A 199 8.05 0.19 -37.62
N ASP A 200 7.40 -0.59 -38.49
CA ASP A 200 8.06 -1.40 -39.53
C ASP A 200 8.78 -0.52 -40.57
N LYS A 201 8.32 0.72 -40.75
CA LYS A 201 8.96 1.75 -41.59
C LYS A 201 9.99 2.62 -40.86
N ASN A 202 10.42 2.23 -39.66
CA ASN A 202 11.35 2.98 -38.80
C ASN A 202 10.91 4.42 -38.45
N ASN A 203 9.61 4.73 -38.53
CA ASN A 203 9.06 6.02 -38.13
C ASN A 203 8.60 5.96 -36.66
N PHE A 204 9.59 5.89 -35.76
CA PHE A 204 9.34 5.66 -34.33
C PHE A 204 8.64 6.83 -33.63
N GLU A 205 8.87 8.07 -34.05
CA GLU A 205 8.20 9.23 -33.46
C GLU A 205 6.68 9.19 -33.68
N TYR A 206 6.26 8.82 -34.89
CA TYR A 206 4.85 8.68 -35.20
C TYR A 206 4.24 7.45 -34.51
N ALA A 207 4.97 6.33 -34.46
CA ALA A 207 4.55 5.15 -33.71
C ALA A 207 4.34 5.45 -32.21
N ILE A 208 5.24 6.22 -31.58
CA ILE A 208 5.09 6.67 -30.18
C ILE A 208 3.83 7.54 -30.02
N THR A 209 3.56 8.43 -30.99
CA THR A 209 2.34 9.25 -30.97
C THR A 209 1.08 8.40 -30.99
N LEU A 210 1.03 7.39 -31.86
CA LEU A 210 -0.10 6.44 -31.94
C LEU A 210 -0.22 5.59 -30.67
N ARG A 211 0.90 5.12 -30.12
CA ARG A 211 0.94 4.40 -28.83
C ARG A 211 0.31 5.24 -27.71
N ASN A 212 0.69 6.51 -27.60
CA ASN A 212 0.16 7.41 -26.59
C ASN A 212 -1.35 7.68 -26.79
N GLN A 213 -1.83 7.72 -28.04
CA GLN A 213 -3.28 7.79 -28.35
C GLN A 213 -4.02 6.52 -27.90
N ILE A 214 -3.45 5.34 -28.17
CA ILE A 214 -4.01 4.05 -27.73
C ILE A 214 -4.11 3.99 -26.21
N GLU A 215 -3.05 4.37 -25.48
CA GLU A 215 -3.05 4.40 -24.01
C GLU A 215 -4.11 5.37 -23.44
N ALA A 216 -4.27 6.54 -24.05
CA ALA A 216 -5.30 7.50 -23.66
C ALA A 216 -6.72 6.95 -23.86
N LEU A 217 -6.98 6.22 -24.95
CA LEU A 217 -8.27 5.58 -25.22
C LEU A 217 -8.53 4.41 -24.26
N LYS A 218 -7.52 3.57 -23.98
CA LYS A 218 -7.61 2.48 -22.99
C LYS A 218 -7.97 3.02 -21.61
N THR A 219 -7.35 4.12 -21.19
CA THR A 219 -7.68 4.84 -19.94
C THR A 219 -9.16 5.25 -19.88
N LEU A 220 -9.69 5.75 -21.00
CA LEU A 220 -11.08 6.19 -21.08
C LEU A 220 -12.07 5.00 -21.03
N LYS A 221 -11.70 3.86 -21.62
CA LYS A 221 -12.46 2.60 -21.54
C LYS A 221 -12.51 2.05 -20.11
N GLU A 222 -11.37 1.97 -19.43
CA GLU A 222 -11.29 1.50 -18.03
C GLU A 222 -12.16 2.34 -17.11
N LYS A 223 -12.14 3.66 -17.29
CA LYS A 223 -12.97 4.56 -16.51
C LYS A 223 -14.47 4.29 -16.70
N GLN A 224 -14.93 4.06 -17.92
CA GLN A 224 -16.35 3.78 -18.17
C GLN A 224 -16.79 2.46 -17.56
N LYS A 225 -15.94 1.43 -17.55
CA LYS A 225 -16.20 0.20 -16.80
C LYS A 225 -16.43 0.49 -15.31
N MET A 226 -15.59 1.33 -14.70
CA MET A 226 -15.76 1.73 -13.29
C MET A 226 -17.00 2.60 -13.04
N GLU A 227 -17.39 3.47 -13.99
CA GLU A 227 -18.62 4.25 -13.86
C GLU A 227 -19.89 3.41 -14.05
N LEU A 228 -19.83 2.32 -14.82
CA LEU A 228 -20.94 1.36 -14.96
C LEU A 228 -21.09 0.46 -13.73
N ALA A 229 -19.99 0.18 -13.01
CA ALA A 229 -20.00 -0.51 -11.72
C ALA A 229 -20.64 0.31 -10.57
N ARG A 230 -21.21 1.49 -10.86
CA ARG A 230 -21.79 2.46 -9.88
C ARG A 230 -22.95 1.95 -9.02
N ASN A 231 -23.41 0.71 -9.18
CA ASN A 231 -24.49 0.13 -8.35
C ASN A 231 -24.03 -1.03 -7.45
N ILE A 232 -22.72 -1.20 -7.22
CA ILE A 232 -22.22 -2.19 -6.28
C ILE A 232 -21.99 -1.52 -4.92
N ASP A 233 -22.87 -1.85 -3.98
CA ASP A 233 -22.69 -1.65 -2.54
C ASP A 233 -22.39 -3.01 -1.92
N ALA A 234 -21.10 -3.25 -1.64
CA ALA A 234 -20.61 -4.55 -1.27
C ALA A 234 -19.44 -4.51 -0.28
N HIS A 235 -19.34 -5.51 0.58
CA HIS A 235 -18.11 -5.82 1.30
C HIS A 235 -17.37 -6.90 0.54
N ILE A 236 -16.10 -6.65 0.19
CA ILE A 236 -15.21 -7.66 -0.34
C ILE A 236 -14.32 -8.12 0.80
N ILE A 237 -14.42 -9.39 1.15
CA ILE A 237 -13.63 -10.00 2.20
C ILE A 237 -12.76 -11.05 1.54
N ASN A 238 -11.46 -11.01 1.84
CA ASN A 238 -10.54 -12.06 1.46
C ASN A 238 -9.52 -12.25 2.58
N TYR A 239 -8.86 -13.39 2.61
CA TYR A 239 -7.88 -13.71 3.64
C TYR A 239 -6.79 -14.62 3.10
N GLU A 240 -5.69 -14.69 3.84
CA GLU A 240 -4.64 -15.70 3.68
C GLU A 240 -4.33 -16.28 5.07
N ILE A 241 -4.15 -17.60 5.15
CA ILE A 241 -3.80 -18.26 6.41
C ILE A 241 -2.29 -18.45 6.46
N SER A 242 -1.65 -17.94 7.51
CA SER A 242 -0.21 -18.09 7.73
C SER A 242 0.06 -18.26 9.22
N ASN A 243 0.98 -19.15 9.58
CA ASN A 243 1.36 -19.40 10.98
C ASN A 243 0.21 -19.70 11.95
N GLY A 244 -0.87 -20.33 11.45
CA GLY A 244 -2.06 -20.62 12.25
C GLY A 244 -2.93 -19.39 12.55
N GLU A 245 -2.82 -18.32 11.77
CA GLU A 245 -3.65 -17.12 11.88
C GLU A 245 -4.27 -16.76 10.51
N TYR A 246 -5.48 -16.22 10.53
CA TYR A 246 -6.09 -15.51 9.41
C TYR A 246 -5.50 -14.12 9.28
N HIS A 247 -5.04 -13.75 8.10
CA HIS A 247 -4.71 -12.38 7.71
C HIS A 247 -5.78 -11.88 6.74
N LEU A 248 -6.82 -11.25 7.28
CA LEU A 248 -8.03 -10.89 6.56
C LEU A 248 -8.05 -9.39 6.25
N LEU A 249 -8.38 -9.07 5.00
CA LEU A 249 -8.73 -7.70 4.59
C LEU A 249 -10.21 -7.64 4.21
N LEU A 250 -10.88 -6.61 4.71
CA LEU A 250 -12.21 -6.20 4.29
C LEU A 250 -12.11 -4.85 3.59
N PHE A 251 -12.63 -4.78 2.37
CA PHE A 251 -12.85 -3.53 1.67
C PHE A 251 -14.35 -3.23 1.57
N ASN A 252 -14.74 -2.03 2.00
CA ASN A 252 -16.09 -1.53 1.79
C ASN A 252 -16.16 -0.82 0.44
N LEU A 253 -17.04 -1.30 -0.45
CA LEU A 253 -17.36 -0.66 -1.72
C LEU A 253 -18.72 -0.01 -1.64
N ARG A 254 -18.77 1.29 -1.95
CA ARG A 254 -20.03 1.99 -2.23
C ARG A 254 -19.97 2.64 -3.58
N ASN A 255 -21.04 2.49 -4.36
CA ASN A 255 -21.12 2.99 -5.74
C ASN A 255 -19.92 2.56 -6.61
N GLY A 256 -19.44 1.32 -6.43
CA GLY A 256 -18.29 0.77 -7.18
C GLY A 256 -16.92 1.33 -6.78
N VAL A 257 -16.83 2.04 -5.65
CA VAL A 257 -15.61 2.69 -5.17
C VAL A 257 -15.23 2.16 -3.80
N VAL A 258 -13.94 1.88 -3.61
CA VAL A 258 -13.38 1.58 -2.28
C VAL A 258 -13.46 2.79 -1.36
N GLU A 259 -14.25 2.66 -0.30
CA GLU A 259 -14.38 3.67 0.75
C GLU A 259 -13.54 3.34 1.97
N GLU A 260 -13.41 2.07 2.32
CA GLU A 260 -12.73 1.66 3.55
C GLU A 260 -11.89 0.42 3.35
N LYS A 261 -10.80 0.35 4.11
CA LYS A 261 -9.93 -0.80 4.27
C LYS A 261 -9.88 -1.12 5.77
N GLN A 262 -10.19 -2.35 6.13
CA GLN A 262 -10.07 -2.84 7.51
C GLN A 262 -9.21 -4.10 7.53
N GLU A 263 -8.32 -4.16 8.53
CA GLU A 263 -7.30 -5.19 8.71
C GLU A 263 -7.63 -6.03 9.94
N PHE A 264 -7.65 -7.35 9.79
CA PHE A 264 -7.90 -8.28 10.89
C PHE A 264 -6.86 -9.40 10.90
N VAL A 265 -6.34 -9.69 12.09
CA VAL A 265 -5.47 -10.85 12.35
C VAL A 265 -6.00 -11.60 13.57
N PHE A 266 -6.30 -12.89 13.40
CA PHE A 266 -6.88 -13.72 14.46
C PHE A 266 -6.54 -15.21 14.24
N PRO A 267 -6.58 -16.07 15.28
CA PRO A 267 -6.26 -17.49 15.16
C PRO A 267 -7.09 -18.22 14.09
N ALA A 268 -6.46 -19.14 13.37
CA ALA A 268 -7.10 -19.95 12.35
C ALA A 268 -7.87 -21.12 12.96
N THR A 269 -9.18 -21.14 12.72
CA THR A 269 -10.10 -22.25 13.00
C THR A 269 -10.77 -22.70 11.71
N GLU A 270 -11.34 -23.91 11.69
CA GLU A 270 -12.03 -24.45 10.51
C GLU A 270 -13.17 -23.53 10.04
N ASP A 271 -13.92 -22.95 10.99
CA ASP A 271 -15.05 -22.05 10.74
C ASP A 271 -14.70 -20.55 10.93
N GLY A 272 -13.41 -20.20 10.96
CA GLY A 272 -12.96 -18.87 11.37
C GLY A 272 -13.53 -17.71 10.55
N LEU A 273 -13.85 -17.94 9.26
CA LEU A 273 -14.52 -16.93 8.43
C LEU A 273 -15.97 -16.71 8.87
N GLU A 274 -16.73 -17.77 9.18
CA GLU A 274 -18.13 -17.64 9.63
C GLU A 274 -18.19 -16.94 11.00
N GLU A 275 -17.30 -17.33 11.93
CA GLU A 275 -17.15 -16.66 13.23
C GLU A 275 -16.83 -15.16 13.06
N PHE A 276 -15.90 -14.83 12.15
CA PHE A 276 -15.56 -13.45 11.84
C PHE A 276 -16.78 -12.66 11.35
N LEU A 277 -17.56 -13.21 10.40
CA LEU A 277 -18.74 -12.54 9.86
C LEU A 277 -19.77 -12.26 10.96
N VAL A 278 -20.04 -13.23 11.83
CA VAL A 278 -20.98 -13.07 12.95
C VAL A 278 -20.55 -11.93 13.87
N ARG A 279 -19.27 -11.93 14.30
CA ARG A 279 -18.72 -10.90 15.21
C ARG A 279 -18.67 -9.53 14.54
N PHE A 280 -18.18 -9.45 13.31
CA PHE A 280 -18.00 -8.19 12.60
C PHE A 280 -19.34 -7.48 12.34
N TYR A 281 -20.35 -8.21 11.90
CA TYR A 281 -21.68 -7.67 11.62
C TYR A 281 -22.57 -7.54 12.87
N ASP A 282 -22.03 -7.75 14.07
CA ASP A 282 -22.72 -7.36 15.31
C ASP A 282 -22.70 -5.84 15.52
N GLU A 283 -21.61 -5.20 15.14
CA GLU A 283 -21.39 -3.77 15.34
C GLU A 283 -21.37 -2.97 14.02
N SER A 284 -21.45 -3.67 12.88
CA SER A 284 -21.27 -3.08 11.54
C SER A 284 -22.50 -3.20 10.65
N ASN A 285 -22.70 -2.21 9.78
CA ASN A 285 -23.74 -2.25 8.77
C ASN A 285 -23.47 -3.34 7.72
N ILE A 286 -24.52 -4.07 7.33
CA ILE A 286 -24.44 -5.14 6.34
C ILE A 286 -24.78 -4.59 4.93
N PRO A 287 -23.88 -4.71 3.94
CA PRO A 287 -24.13 -4.26 2.56
C PRO A 287 -25.09 -5.21 1.84
N ASN A 288 -25.56 -4.84 0.64
CA ASN A 288 -26.47 -5.70 -0.12
C ASN A 288 -25.78 -6.98 -0.63
N GLU A 289 -24.47 -6.90 -0.86
CA GLU A 289 -23.66 -8.01 -1.33
C GLU A 289 -22.41 -8.19 -0.46
N ILE A 290 -22.06 -9.43 -0.14
CA ILE A 290 -20.79 -9.77 0.49
C ILE A 290 -20.07 -10.75 -0.42
N ILE A 291 -18.89 -10.35 -0.90
CA ILE A 291 -18.07 -11.11 -1.83
C ILE A 291 -17.00 -11.84 -1.02
N LEU A 292 -16.96 -13.16 -1.14
CA LEU A 292 -16.16 -14.07 -0.30
C LEU A 292 -15.28 -15.00 -1.14
N PRO A 293 -14.14 -15.49 -0.62
CA PRO A 293 -13.24 -16.37 -1.36
C PRO A 293 -13.73 -17.82 -1.38
N ILE A 294 -14.54 -18.21 -0.41
CA ILE A 294 -15.08 -19.57 -0.26
C ILE A 294 -16.59 -19.52 -0.01
N LYS A 295 -17.26 -20.64 -0.30
CA LYS A 295 -18.69 -20.80 -0.04
C LYS A 295 -18.90 -21.04 1.45
N ILE A 296 -19.84 -20.31 2.04
CA ILE A 296 -20.27 -20.49 3.42
C ILE A 296 -21.70 -21.03 3.49
N SER A 297 -22.13 -21.45 4.68
CA SER A 297 -23.42 -22.09 4.91
C SER A 297 -24.61 -21.21 4.48
N LYS A 298 -25.67 -21.82 3.93
CA LYS A 298 -26.91 -21.09 3.56
C LYS A 298 -27.57 -20.42 4.78
N SER A 299 -27.46 -21.04 5.95
CA SER A 299 -27.90 -20.49 7.22
C SER A 299 -27.27 -19.13 7.52
N MET A 300 -26.03 -18.89 7.10
CA MET A 300 -25.37 -17.58 7.28
C MET A 300 -26.01 -16.48 6.42
N GLU A 301 -26.40 -16.80 5.17
CA GLU A 301 -27.10 -15.84 4.30
C GLU A 301 -28.45 -15.43 4.91
N GLU A 302 -29.18 -16.40 5.46
CA GLU A 302 -30.46 -16.17 6.13
C GLU A 302 -30.29 -15.37 7.43
N TYR A 303 -29.29 -15.70 8.24
CA TYR A 303 -28.97 -14.98 9.47
C TYR A 303 -28.66 -13.51 9.20
N LEU A 304 -27.74 -13.24 8.25
CA LEU A 304 -27.37 -11.86 7.89
C LEU A 304 -28.54 -11.10 7.26
N SER A 305 -29.38 -11.78 6.46
CA SER A 305 -30.58 -11.16 5.88
C SER A 305 -31.62 -10.77 6.92
N LYS A 306 -31.86 -11.63 7.93
CA LYS A 306 -32.74 -11.31 9.06
C LYS A 306 -32.17 -10.15 9.88
N LYS A 307 -30.87 -10.18 10.18
CA LYS A 307 -30.20 -9.14 10.97
C LYS A 307 -30.24 -7.77 10.29
N ALA A 308 -30.03 -7.73 8.98
CA ALA A 308 -30.08 -6.49 8.21
C ALA A 308 -31.50 -6.02 7.84
N ASN A 309 -32.54 -6.81 8.14
CA ASN A 309 -33.91 -6.63 7.69
C ASN A 309 -34.02 -6.36 6.17
N LYS A 310 -33.18 -7.02 5.37
CA LYS A 310 -33.16 -6.93 3.90
C LYS A 310 -32.47 -8.16 3.32
N LYS A 311 -32.71 -8.45 2.04
CA LYS A 311 -32.04 -9.57 1.36
C LYS A 311 -30.56 -9.27 1.17
N ILE A 312 -29.69 -10.10 1.75
CA ILE A 312 -28.24 -10.06 1.61
C ILE A 312 -27.82 -11.20 0.69
N LYS A 313 -26.89 -10.94 -0.24
CA LYS A 313 -26.35 -11.98 -1.12
C LYS A 313 -24.91 -12.29 -0.74
N LEU A 314 -24.62 -13.56 -0.49
CA LEU A 314 -23.25 -14.05 -0.34
C LEU A 314 -22.76 -14.59 -1.68
N ILE A 315 -21.69 -14.00 -2.21
CA ILE A 315 -21.23 -14.27 -3.57
C ILE A 315 -19.80 -14.80 -3.54
N VAL A 316 -19.61 -15.95 -4.20
CA VAL A 316 -18.29 -16.55 -4.44
C VAL A 316 -18.03 -16.52 -5.94
N PRO A 317 -17.30 -15.52 -6.45
CA PRO A 317 -17.12 -15.34 -7.87
C PRO A 317 -16.09 -16.31 -8.44
N LYS A 318 -16.45 -17.00 -9.52
CA LYS A 318 -15.54 -17.89 -10.28
C LYS A 318 -14.81 -17.18 -11.43
N GLY A 319 -15.24 -15.96 -11.79
CA GLY A 319 -14.68 -15.16 -12.88
C GLY A 319 -15.37 -13.79 -13.00
N GLY A 320 -14.90 -12.97 -13.94
CA GLY A 320 -15.44 -11.64 -14.21
C GLY A 320 -15.09 -10.58 -13.15
N GLU A 321 -15.82 -9.46 -13.14
CA GLU A 321 -15.49 -8.26 -12.35
C GLU A 321 -15.41 -8.53 -10.83
N LYS A 322 -16.32 -9.34 -10.28
CA LYS A 322 -16.31 -9.70 -8.85
C LYS A 322 -15.10 -10.56 -8.46
N LYS A 323 -14.55 -11.36 -9.38
CA LYS A 323 -13.31 -12.10 -9.16
C LYS A 323 -12.10 -11.16 -9.17
N GLU A 324 -12.06 -10.20 -10.09
CA GLU A 324 -11.02 -9.17 -10.09
C GLU A 324 -10.99 -8.36 -8.79
N LEU A 325 -12.17 -8.13 -8.18
CA LEU A 325 -12.30 -7.50 -6.87
C LEU A 325 -11.66 -8.35 -5.75
N LEU A 326 -11.90 -9.67 -5.72
CA LEU A 326 -11.20 -10.55 -4.78
C LEU A 326 -9.69 -10.56 -4.99
N ASP A 327 -9.23 -10.58 -6.24
CA ASP A 327 -7.80 -10.57 -6.58
C ASP A 327 -7.13 -9.25 -6.16
N PHE A 328 -7.86 -8.13 -6.26
CA PHE A 328 -7.45 -6.85 -5.71
C PHE A 328 -7.24 -6.92 -4.19
N VAL A 329 -8.15 -7.57 -3.45
CA VAL A 329 -7.98 -7.75 -1.99
C VAL A 329 -6.80 -8.66 -1.69
N SER A 330 -6.63 -9.79 -2.41
CA SER A 330 -5.47 -10.67 -2.28
C SER A 330 -4.14 -9.93 -2.49
N LYS A 331 -4.05 -9.08 -3.50
CA LYS A 331 -2.84 -8.26 -3.73
C LYS A 331 -2.56 -7.31 -2.57
N ASN A 332 -3.60 -6.75 -1.96
CA ASN A 332 -3.46 -5.88 -0.80
C ASN A 332 -3.12 -6.65 0.47
N ILE A 333 -3.61 -7.88 0.65
CA ILE A 333 -3.21 -8.80 1.74
C ILE A 333 -1.71 -9.05 1.66
N ALA A 334 -1.22 -9.46 0.48
CA ALA A 334 0.20 -9.67 0.24
C ALA A 334 1.03 -8.43 0.56
N ALA A 335 0.60 -7.25 0.10
CA ALA A 335 1.32 -6.01 0.35
C ALA A 335 1.27 -5.55 1.82
N THR A 336 0.17 -5.83 2.54
CA THR A 336 -0.07 -5.36 3.92
C THR A 336 0.58 -6.28 4.94
N PHE A 337 0.39 -7.60 4.81
CA PHE A 337 0.79 -8.58 5.81
C PHE A 337 2.06 -9.35 5.44
N PHE A 338 2.40 -9.44 4.16
CA PHE A 338 3.44 -10.35 3.66
C PHE A 338 4.55 -9.66 2.84
N ALA A 339 4.60 -8.34 2.79
CA ALA A 339 5.68 -7.62 2.11
C ALA A 339 7.06 -7.89 2.74
N GLY A 340 7.10 -8.32 4.01
CA GLY A 340 8.29 -8.81 4.70
C GLY A 340 8.69 -10.23 4.32
N SER A 341 7.76 -11.08 3.86
CA SER A 341 7.96 -12.52 3.67
C SER A 341 9.07 -12.87 2.69
N GLU A 342 9.19 -12.14 1.59
CA GLU A 342 10.30 -12.33 0.64
C GLU A 342 11.67 -12.11 1.32
N ARG A 343 11.75 -11.15 2.26
CA ARG A 343 13.00 -10.89 2.98
C ARG A 343 13.35 -12.01 3.96
N ILE A 344 12.34 -12.61 4.59
CA ILE A 344 12.55 -13.72 5.52
C ILE A 344 12.87 -15.03 4.79
N ILE A 345 12.24 -15.27 3.64
CA ILE A 345 12.58 -16.41 2.77
C ILE A 345 14.01 -16.26 2.27
N GLU A 346 14.41 -15.06 1.85
CA GLU A 346 15.79 -14.79 1.48
C GLU A 346 16.74 -14.97 2.67
N LEU A 347 16.34 -14.50 3.87
CA LEU A 347 17.08 -14.67 5.12
C LEU A 347 17.31 -16.17 5.46
N GLN A 348 16.27 -16.99 5.32
CA GLN A 348 16.35 -18.44 5.50
C GLN A 348 17.40 -19.06 4.59
N LYS A 349 17.43 -18.66 3.31
CA LYS A 349 18.39 -19.17 2.32
C LYS A 349 19.82 -18.76 2.65
N ILE A 350 20.07 -17.48 2.92
CA ILE A 350 21.43 -16.98 3.17
C ILE A 350 22.03 -17.56 4.46
N LEU A 351 21.21 -17.83 5.47
CA LEU A 351 21.62 -18.44 6.74
C LEU A 351 21.57 -19.97 6.71
N ASN A 352 21.05 -20.56 5.63
CA ASN A 352 20.83 -21.99 5.47
C ASN A 352 20.02 -22.60 6.65
N LEU A 353 18.95 -21.92 7.06
CA LEU A 353 18.07 -22.37 8.14
C LEU A 353 17.15 -23.51 7.64
N LYS A 354 16.77 -24.41 8.55
CA LYS A 354 15.87 -25.53 8.21
C LYS A 354 14.44 -25.07 7.88
N SER A 355 14.00 -23.97 8.49
CA SER A 355 12.68 -23.38 8.33
C SER A 355 12.80 -21.86 8.16
N VAL A 356 11.73 -21.24 7.64
CA VAL A 356 11.64 -19.79 7.50
C VAL A 356 11.53 -19.15 8.89
N PRO A 357 12.41 -18.19 9.26
CA PRO A 357 12.39 -17.61 10.60
C PRO A 357 11.30 -16.54 10.73
N HIS A 358 10.06 -16.97 10.94
CA HIS A 358 8.91 -16.08 11.06
C HIS A 358 9.00 -15.17 12.29
N ASN A 359 9.48 -15.69 13.40
CA ASN A 359 9.68 -14.98 14.66
C ASN A 359 11.17 -14.75 14.89
N ILE A 360 11.60 -13.49 14.93
CA ILE A 360 13.00 -13.12 15.12
C ILE A 360 13.10 -12.23 16.36
N GLU A 361 14.01 -12.55 17.28
CA GLU A 361 14.31 -11.71 18.43
C GLU A 361 15.73 -11.15 18.33
N CYS A 362 15.87 -9.85 18.51
CA CYS A 362 17.15 -9.17 18.45
C CYS A 362 17.51 -8.50 19.77
N PHE A 363 18.74 -8.69 20.23
CA PHE A 363 19.24 -8.17 21.49
C PHE A 363 20.36 -7.14 21.27
N ASP A 364 20.26 -6.02 21.97
CA ASP A 364 21.26 -4.94 22.06
C ASP A 364 21.59 -4.68 23.54
N ILE A 365 22.86 -4.42 23.84
CA ILE A 365 23.29 -3.96 25.17
C ILE A 365 23.73 -2.50 25.07
N SER A 366 23.24 -1.70 26.01
CA SER A 366 23.53 -0.28 26.07
C SER A 366 24.06 0.11 27.45
N HIS A 367 25.19 0.83 27.47
CA HIS A 367 25.73 1.47 28.66
C HIS A 367 25.24 2.92 28.81
N PHE A 368 25.01 3.33 30.06
CA PHE A 368 24.55 4.67 30.42
C PHE A 368 25.57 5.29 31.38
N SER A 369 25.79 6.61 31.27
CA SER A 369 26.68 7.34 32.18
C SER A 369 26.12 7.32 33.60
N GLY A 370 26.76 6.60 34.53
CA GLY A 370 26.30 6.46 35.93
C GLY A 370 25.93 5.03 36.34
N SER A 371 26.70 4.02 35.91
CA SER A 371 26.66 2.60 36.33
C SER A 371 25.41 1.76 36.00
N ASN A 372 24.46 2.25 35.20
CA ASN A 372 23.30 1.45 34.80
C ASN A 372 23.50 0.85 33.40
N THR A 373 23.65 -0.48 33.29
CA THR A 373 23.61 -1.22 32.01
C THR A 373 22.19 -1.71 31.74
N VAL A 374 21.73 -1.64 30.49
CA VAL A 374 20.39 -2.07 30.08
C VAL A 374 20.47 -2.93 28.84
N GLY A 375 19.82 -4.09 28.89
CA GLY A 375 19.56 -4.91 27.71
C GLY A 375 18.24 -4.54 27.06
N SER A 376 18.24 -4.47 25.74
CA SER A 376 17.08 -4.19 24.90
C SER A 376 16.79 -5.41 24.04
N MET A 377 15.52 -5.79 23.93
CA MET A 377 15.07 -6.84 23.02
C MET A 377 13.93 -6.32 22.16
N VAL A 378 14.13 -6.39 20.84
CA VAL A 378 13.08 -6.14 19.86
C VAL A 378 12.65 -7.47 19.23
N SER A 379 11.39 -7.54 18.83
CA SER A 379 10.80 -8.73 18.22
C SER A 379 10.28 -8.39 16.84
N PHE A 380 10.51 -9.28 15.88
CA PHE A 380 9.99 -9.20 14.53
C PHE A 380 9.16 -10.44 14.25
N GLU A 381 8.04 -10.23 13.57
CA GLU A 381 7.11 -11.25 13.15
C GLU A 381 6.81 -11.05 11.68
N ASN A 382 6.99 -12.10 10.88
CA ASN A 382 6.83 -12.03 9.42
C ASN A 382 7.62 -10.88 8.77
N GLY A 383 8.79 -10.58 9.34
CA GLY A 383 9.71 -9.58 8.82
C GLY A 383 9.31 -8.15 9.20
N PHE A 384 8.27 -7.96 10.00
CA PHE A 384 7.80 -6.68 10.52
C PHE A 384 8.05 -6.54 12.03
N PRO A 385 8.29 -5.32 12.53
CA PRO A 385 8.37 -5.05 13.97
C PRO A 385 7.12 -5.48 14.77
N ASN A 386 7.25 -6.42 15.70
CA ASN A 386 6.22 -6.76 16.68
C ASN A 386 6.44 -6.00 18.00
N LYS A 387 6.02 -4.72 18.03
CA LYS A 387 6.23 -3.80 19.16
C LYS A 387 5.61 -4.28 20.48
N LYS A 388 4.54 -5.09 20.44
CA LYS A 388 3.90 -5.65 21.65
C LYS A 388 4.87 -6.56 22.43
N ASN A 389 5.82 -7.17 21.72
CA ASN A 389 6.79 -8.11 22.27
C ASN A 389 8.15 -7.49 22.60
N TYR A 390 8.27 -6.16 22.57
CA TYR A 390 9.53 -5.50 22.93
C TYR A 390 9.75 -5.56 24.43
N ARG A 391 10.99 -5.78 24.87
CA ARG A 391 11.33 -5.90 26.29
C ARG A 391 12.61 -5.15 26.61
N LYS A 392 12.64 -4.58 27.82
CA LYS A 392 13.84 -3.96 28.39
C LYS A 392 14.21 -4.70 29.66
N PHE A 393 15.50 -4.87 29.86
CA PHE A 393 16.07 -5.62 30.95
C PHE A 393 17.05 -4.71 31.69
N LYS A 394 16.65 -4.22 32.87
CA LYS A 394 17.62 -3.63 33.79
C LYS A 394 18.55 -4.75 34.27
N ILE A 395 19.84 -4.59 34.00
CA ILE A 395 20.86 -5.57 34.40
C ILE A 395 21.05 -5.46 35.91
N LYS A 396 21.03 -6.61 36.59
CA LYS A 396 21.17 -6.69 38.05
C LYS A 396 22.58 -7.10 38.46
N THR A 397 23.26 -7.84 37.61
CA THR A 397 24.63 -8.29 37.83
C THR A 397 25.59 -7.11 37.72
N GLU A 398 26.58 -7.03 38.60
CA GLU A 398 27.66 -6.06 38.45
C GLU A 398 28.48 -6.42 37.21
N THR A 399 28.45 -5.55 36.20
CA THR A 399 29.09 -5.84 34.91
C THR A 399 30.42 -5.15 34.72
N ASN A 400 30.75 -4.10 35.48
CA ASN A 400 31.93 -3.25 35.22
C ASN A 400 32.08 -2.82 33.75
N ASN A 401 30.95 -2.52 33.08
CA ASN A 401 30.87 -2.23 31.65
C ASN A 401 31.26 -3.41 30.72
N ASP A 402 31.13 -4.65 31.18
CA ASP A 402 31.26 -5.85 30.35
C ASP A 402 29.90 -6.23 29.71
N ASP A 403 29.79 -5.96 28.41
CA ASP A 403 28.63 -6.31 27.59
C ASP A 403 28.34 -7.81 27.55
N LEU A 404 29.36 -8.66 27.68
CA LEU A 404 29.19 -10.12 27.63
C LEU A 404 28.40 -10.62 28.84
N ILE A 405 28.70 -10.10 30.03
CA ILE A 405 27.98 -10.45 31.26
C ILE A 405 26.53 -9.99 31.17
N ALA A 406 26.30 -8.76 30.70
CA ALA A 406 24.96 -8.23 30.48
C ALA A 406 24.16 -9.08 29.50
N MET A 407 24.78 -9.46 28.37
CA MET A 407 24.14 -10.31 27.35
C MET A 407 23.75 -11.69 27.91
N LYS A 408 24.64 -12.33 28.69
CA LYS A 408 24.34 -13.61 29.37
C LYS A 408 23.09 -13.48 30.23
N GLU A 409 23.01 -12.44 31.05
CA GLU A 409 21.87 -12.23 31.95
C GLU A 409 20.56 -12.05 31.16
N VAL A 410 20.56 -11.21 30.13
CA VAL A 410 19.37 -10.86 29.36
C VAL A 410 18.79 -12.08 28.64
N VAL A 411 19.65 -12.80 27.91
CA VAL A 411 19.28 -13.99 27.15
C VAL A 411 18.76 -15.07 28.10
N LYS A 412 19.48 -15.31 29.20
CA LYS A 412 19.07 -16.30 30.20
C LYS A 412 17.69 -15.94 30.77
N ARG A 413 17.46 -14.69 31.14
CA ARG A 413 16.17 -14.23 31.68
C ARG A 413 15.03 -14.32 30.65
N ARG A 414 15.27 -14.03 29.37
CA ARG A 414 14.25 -14.17 28.32
C ARG A 414 13.81 -15.63 28.11
N TYR A 415 14.75 -16.56 28.15
CA TYR A 415 14.50 -17.96 27.78
C TYR A 415 14.37 -18.94 28.95
N SER A 416 14.52 -18.47 30.20
CA SER A 416 14.25 -19.28 31.40
C SER A 416 13.26 -18.61 32.37
N GLY A 417 12.97 -17.32 32.19
CA GLY A 417 12.11 -16.56 33.08
C GLY A 417 10.62 -16.67 32.74
N SER A 418 9.81 -15.81 33.37
CA SER A 418 8.36 -15.76 33.19
C SER A 418 7.92 -15.47 31.75
N LEU A 419 8.76 -14.81 30.95
CA LEU A 419 8.44 -14.48 29.56
C LEU A 419 8.26 -15.73 28.68
N THR A 420 8.87 -16.86 29.03
CA THR A 420 8.69 -18.14 28.33
C THR A 420 7.26 -18.66 28.36
N LYS A 421 6.48 -18.27 29.39
CA LYS A 421 5.06 -18.66 29.52
C LYS A 421 4.13 -17.80 28.68
N THR A 422 4.55 -16.57 28.38
CA THR A 422 3.72 -15.55 27.74
C THR A 422 4.09 -15.26 26.29
N MET A 423 5.31 -15.63 25.87
CA MET A 423 5.85 -15.35 24.55
C MET A 423 6.32 -16.64 23.89
N LYS A 424 6.01 -16.80 22.61
CA LYS A 424 6.52 -17.91 21.79
C LYS A 424 8.05 -17.87 21.74
N MET A 425 8.68 -19.03 21.55
CA MET A 425 10.12 -19.08 21.27
C MET A 425 10.39 -18.55 19.85
N PRO A 426 11.50 -17.81 19.64
CA PRO A 426 11.85 -17.32 18.31
C PRO A 426 12.37 -18.46 17.43
N ASP A 427 12.23 -18.26 16.12
CA ASP A 427 12.80 -19.12 15.09
C ASP A 427 14.27 -18.73 14.77
N LEU A 428 14.66 -17.49 15.11
CA LEU A 428 16.02 -16.96 14.96
C LEU A 428 16.32 -15.93 16.05
N ILE A 429 17.52 -16.02 16.63
CA ILE A 429 18.07 -15.03 17.54
C ILE A 429 19.13 -14.21 16.79
N VAL A 430 19.01 -12.90 16.86
CA VAL A 430 19.98 -11.94 16.32
C VAL A 430 20.62 -11.20 17.48
N ILE A 431 21.94 -11.10 17.46
CA ILE A 431 22.70 -10.32 18.43
C ILE A 431 23.31 -9.12 17.73
N ASP A 432 23.02 -7.94 18.26
CA ASP A 432 23.68 -6.71 17.86
C ASP A 432 25.07 -6.68 18.50
N GLY A 433 26.07 -7.10 17.75
CA GLY A 433 27.41 -7.31 18.30
C GLY A 433 28.27 -8.28 17.51
N GLY A 434 29.51 -8.42 17.99
CA GLY A 434 30.52 -9.24 17.35
C GLY A 434 30.47 -10.72 17.72
N LEU A 435 31.51 -11.43 17.29
CA LEU A 435 31.68 -12.87 17.53
C LEU A 435 31.73 -13.24 19.02
N ALA A 436 32.23 -12.35 19.89
CA ALA A 436 32.32 -12.60 21.32
C ALA A 436 30.92 -12.72 21.96
N GLN A 437 30.04 -11.77 21.67
CA GLN A 437 28.64 -11.77 22.12
C GLN A 437 27.88 -13.00 21.59
N LEU A 438 28.12 -13.38 20.33
CA LEU A 438 27.55 -14.58 19.73
C LEU A 438 27.94 -15.86 20.50
N LYS A 439 29.24 -16.05 20.74
CA LYS A 439 29.76 -17.24 21.45
C LYS A 439 29.15 -17.36 22.84
N VAL A 440 29.18 -16.26 23.58
CA VAL A 440 28.64 -16.14 24.93
C VAL A 440 27.14 -16.45 24.98
N THR A 441 26.38 -15.95 24.00
CA THR A 441 24.94 -16.23 23.94
C THR A 441 24.66 -17.69 23.58
N ASN A 442 25.45 -18.26 22.67
CA ASN A 442 25.34 -19.66 22.29
C ASN A 442 25.65 -20.61 23.47
N GLU A 443 26.58 -20.25 24.36
CA GLU A 443 26.81 -20.98 25.62
C GLU A 443 25.55 -21.00 26.49
N VAL A 444 24.89 -19.85 26.67
CA VAL A 444 23.64 -19.77 27.45
C VAL A 444 22.53 -20.63 26.85
N LEU A 445 22.37 -20.62 25.52
CA LEU A 445 21.38 -21.50 24.87
C LEU A 445 21.68 -22.98 25.08
N LYS A 446 22.96 -23.37 25.05
CA LYS A 446 23.38 -24.75 25.38
C LYS A 446 23.09 -25.11 26.83
N GLU A 447 23.38 -24.22 27.78
CA GLU A 447 23.03 -24.41 29.20
C GLU A 447 21.52 -24.63 29.38
N LEU A 448 20.70 -23.87 28.65
CA LEU A 448 19.24 -23.99 28.66
C LEU A 448 18.70 -25.15 27.81
N LYS A 449 19.58 -25.90 27.13
CA LYS A 449 19.22 -27.00 26.21
C LYS A 449 18.28 -26.55 25.07
N LEU A 450 18.47 -25.34 24.57
CA LEU A 450 17.69 -24.77 23.47
C LEU A 450 18.46 -24.83 22.16
N SER A 451 17.82 -25.37 21.13
CA SER A 451 18.40 -25.54 19.78
C SER A 451 17.89 -24.48 18.80
N ILE A 452 17.87 -23.21 19.24
CA ILE A 452 17.40 -22.09 18.42
C ILE A 452 18.58 -21.55 17.59
N PRO A 453 18.43 -21.35 16.27
CA PRO A 453 19.45 -20.70 15.44
C PRO A 453 19.81 -19.31 15.99
N ILE A 454 21.11 -19.02 16.04
CA ILE A 454 21.63 -17.74 16.51
C ILE A 454 22.69 -17.18 15.55
N ILE A 455 22.61 -15.88 15.32
CA ILE A 455 23.58 -15.11 14.56
C ILE A 455 23.95 -13.82 15.30
N SER A 456 25.05 -13.19 14.91
CA SER A 456 25.32 -11.80 15.26
C SER A 456 25.62 -10.96 14.03
N ILE A 457 25.30 -9.69 14.10
CA ILE A 457 25.58 -8.70 13.07
C ILE A 457 26.45 -7.60 13.68
N ALA A 458 27.65 -7.43 13.12
CA ALA A 458 28.56 -6.37 13.55
C ALA A 458 28.26 -5.07 12.79
N GLU A 459 28.23 -3.93 13.50
CA GLU A 459 28.05 -2.59 12.91
C GLU A 459 29.06 -2.30 11.78
N GLN A 460 30.32 -2.70 11.96
CA GLN A 460 31.37 -2.44 10.98
C GLN A 460 31.34 -3.52 9.88
N PHE A 461 30.99 -3.09 8.67
CA PHE A 461 30.93 -3.90 7.43
C PHE A 461 29.80 -4.93 7.32
N GLU A 462 28.80 -4.89 8.21
CA GLU A 462 27.62 -5.76 8.13
C GLU A 462 27.99 -7.26 8.09
N LYS A 463 29.06 -7.62 8.81
CA LYS A 463 29.54 -9.00 8.90
C LYS A 463 28.55 -9.82 9.72
N ILE A 464 28.03 -10.88 9.11
CA ILE A 464 27.12 -11.82 9.78
C ILE A 464 27.93 -13.00 10.29
N TYR A 465 27.98 -13.16 11.61
CA TYR A 465 28.58 -14.32 12.26
C TYR A 465 27.49 -15.35 12.56
N THR A 466 27.78 -16.63 12.32
CA THR A 466 26.87 -17.73 12.63
C THR A 466 27.53 -18.66 13.64
N ALA A 467 26.75 -19.38 14.45
CA ALA A 467 27.32 -20.31 15.43
C ALA A 467 28.03 -21.52 14.78
N THR A 468 27.81 -21.76 13.48
CA THR A 468 28.26 -22.95 12.75
C THR A 468 29.45 -22.70 11.83
N LYS A 469 29.67 -21.47 11.35
CA LYS A 469 30.78 -21.12 10.44
C LYS A 469 31.88 -20.34 11.17
N LYS A 470 33.15 -20.60 10.80
CA LYS A 470 34.32 -19.85 11.31
C LYS A 470 34.41 -18.44 10.71
N GLU A 471 34.17 -18.32 9.41
CA GLU A 471 34.24 -17.05 8.69
C GLU A 471 32.88 -16.34 8.64
N PRO A 472 32.84 -15.00 8.72
CA PRO A 472 31.61 -14.24 8.59
C PRO A 472 31.05 -14.31 7.16
N LEU A 473 29.72 -14.28 7.05
CA LEU A 473 29.06 -14.14 5.76
C LEU A 473 29.10 -12.67 5.35
N LEU A 474 29.63 -12.43 4.16
CA LEU A 474 29.62 -11.14 3.47
C LEU A 474 28.58 -11.21 2.34
N LEU A 475 27.60 -10.31 2.37
CA LEU A 475 26.49 -10.31 1.44
C LEU A 475 26.43 -9.00 0.64
N ASP A 476 25.88 -9.07 -0.57
CA ASP A 476 25.59 -7.88 -1.37
C ASP A 476 24.55 -7.01 -0.63
N LYS A 477 24.77 -5.69 -0.59
CA LYS A 477 23.85 -4.70 0.01
C LYS A 477 22.43 -4.73 -0.58
N LYS A 478 22.26 -5.29 -1.77
CA LYS A 478 20.95 -5.49 -2.43
C LYS A 478 20.23 -6.74 -1.96
N ASN A 479 20.90 -7.65 -1.23
CA ASN A 479 20.27 -8.86 -0.71
C ASN A 479 19.16 -8.51 0.28
N LYS A 480 17.96 -9.04 0.04
CA LYS A 480 16.75 -8.73 0.84
C LYS A 480 16.83 -9.27 2.27
N GLY A 481 17.51 -10.39 2.47
CA GLY A 481 17.74 -10.97 3.79
C GLY A 481 18.70 -10.13 4.63
N LEU A 482 19.80 -9.63 4.02
CA LEU A 482 20.69 -8.69 4.68
C LEU A 482 19.95 -7.39 5.07
N GLN A 483 19.15 -6.83 4.17
CA GLN A 483 18.37 -5.63 4.45
C GLN A 483 17.39 -5.83 5.62
N LEU A 484 16.84 -7.03 5.79
CA LEU A 484 16.01 -7.34 6.95
C LEU A 484 16.84 -7.39 8.24
N LEU A 485 18.03 -7.99 8.23
CA LEU A 485 18.91 -8.00 9.39
C LEU A 485 19.36 -6.60 9.80
N GLN A 486 19.65 -5.73 8.84
CA GLN A 486 19.97 -4.33 9.09
C GLN A 486 18.80 -3.61 9.76
N LEU A 487 17.57 -3.79 9.27
CA LEU A 487 16.38 -3.19 9.89
C LEU A 487 16.16 -3.71 11.31
N ILE A 488 16.39 -5.01 11.55
CA ILE A 488 16.27 -5.62 12.87
C ILE A 488 17.29 -5.01 13.85
N ARG A 489 18.53 -4.83 13.42
CA ARG A 489 19.59 -4.18 14.20
C ARG A 489 19.25 -2.71 14.47
N ASP A 490 18.95 -1.95 13.42
CA ASP A 490 18.69 -0.52 13.52
C ASP A 490 17.48 -0.25 14.45
N GLU A 491 16.46 -1.12 14.43
CA GLU A 491 15.33 -1.06 15.35
C GLU A 491 15.71 -1.39 16.80
N ALA A 492 16.63 -2.35 17.03
CA ALA A 492 17.17 -2.68 18.34
C ALA A 492 17.91 -1.49 18.95
N HIS A 493 18.85 -0.91 18.21
CA HIS A 493 19.56 0.32 18.59
C HIS A 493 18.60 1.48 18.83
N ARG A 494 17.60 1.69 17.96
CA ARG A 494 16.59 2.75 18.13
C ARG A 494 15.82 2.57 19.44
N PHE A 495 15.40 1.35 19.75
CA PHE A 495 14.66 1.05 20.97
C PHE A 495 15.51 1.27 22.24
N ALA A 496 16.79 0.94 22.17
CA ALA A 496 17.77 1.21 23.22
C ALA A 496 18.00 2.72 23.43
N ASN A 497 18.22 3.48 22.34
CA ASN A 497 18.43 4.92 22.38
C ASN A 497 17.22 5.69 22.90
N ALA A 498 16.00 5.29 22.51
CA ALA A 498 14.78 5.90 23.04
C ALA A 498 14.67 5.75 24.57
N TYR A 499 15.27 4.71 25.16
CA TYR A 499 15.33 4.54 26.60
C TYR A 499 16.34 5.49 27.27
N ARG A 500 17.49 5.74 26.63
CA ARG A 500 18.50 6.73 27.08
C ARG A 500 17.88 8.09 27.29
N GLU A 501 17.04 8.55 26.37
CA GLU A 501 16.37 9.84 26.53
C GLU A 501 15.39 9.88 27.70
N VAL A 502 14.66 8.79 27.96
CA VAL A 502 13.72 8.71 29.08
C VAL A 502 14.45 8.70 30.42
N LEU A 503 15.56 7.95 30.54
CA LEU A 503 16.36 7.90 31.78
C LEU A 503 17.04 9.24 32.07
N LYS A 504 17.64 9.88 31.06
CA LYS A 504 18.24 11.22 31.22
C LYS A 504 17.23 12.25 31.72
N ARG A 505 15.98 12.20 31.23
CA ARG A 505 14.92 13.08 31.73
C ARG A 505 14.61 12.81 33.19
N LYS A 506 14.48 11.55 33.60
CA LYS A 506 14.21 11.20 35.01
C LYS A 506 15.33 11.66 35.94
N GLU A 507 16.59 11.44 35.59
CA GLU A 507 17.74 11.89 36.37
C GLU A 507 17.83 13.43 36.47
N MET A 508 17.37 14.16 35.45
CA MET A 508 17.25 15.64 35.50
C MET A 508 16.10 16.14 36.39
N PHE A 509 15.09 15.32 36.67
CA PHE A 509 13.97 15.68 37.57
C PHE A 509 14.20 15.21 39.02
N GLU A 510 15.13 14.27 39.24
CA GLU A 510 15.51 13.77 40.56
C GLU A 510 16.73 14.51 41.17
N LYS A 511 17.33 15.44 40.41
CA LYS A 511 18.28 16.46 40.91
C LYS A 511 17.60 17.81 40.95
#